data_AF-A0A8S2ZYA3-F1
#
_entry.id   AF-A0A8S2ZYA3-F1
#
_cell.length_a   1.000
_cell.length_b   1.000
_cell.length_c   1.000
_cell.angle_alpha   90.00
_cell.angle_beta   90.00
_cell.angle_gamma   90.00
#
_symmetry.space_group_name_H-M   'P 1'
#
loop_
_entity.id
_entity.type
_entity.pdbx_description
1 polymer ?
#
loop_
_entity_poly.entity_id
_entity_poly.type
_entity_poly.pdbx_seq_one_letter_code
_entity_poly.pdbx_strand_id
1 'polypeptide(L)'
;LERRLKNIMTTLTLNVYNYGCTGIFEKHKLLFSFDITIKLEQNRRNLTQNELDFFIKGNISLEKSKRKKLFIWLYDQTWEDCVRLSKDFSDVFGPLLDDVEHNEKQWKRV
;
A
#
# COMPACT_ATOMS: atom_id res chain seq x y z
N LEU A 1 11.37 30.69 8.58
CA LEU A 1 11.97 30.15 7.33
C LEU A 1 11.18 28.94 6.82
N GLU A 2 10.87 27.98 7.70
CA GLU A 2 10.12 26.75 7.37
C GLU A 2 8.79 26.96 6.64
N ARG A 3 7.97 27.94 7.06
CA ARG A 3 6.72 28.27 6.35
C ARG A 3 6.94 28.63 4.88
N ARG A 4 8.03 29.34 4.56
CA ARG A 4 8.35 29.70 3.17
C ARG A 4 8.76 28.46 2.38
N LEU A 5 9.60 27.59 2.96
CA LEU A 5 10.00 26.33 2.34
C LEU A 5 8.79 25.42 2.07
N LYS A 6 7.90 25.28 3.06
CA LYS A 6 6.66 24.51 2.90
C LYS A 6 5.79 25.07 1.77
N ASN A 7 5.60 26.39 1.72
CA ASN A 7 4.86 27.04 0.65
C ASN A 7 5.50 26.79 -0.73
N ILE A 8 6.82 26.92 -0.85
CA ILE A 8 7.54 26.65 -2.10
C ILE A 8 7.35 25.19 -2.53
N MET A 9 7.52 24.23 -1.62
CA MET A 9 7.29 22.81 -1.92
C MET A 9 5.86 22.56 -2.41
N THR A 10 4.86 23.07 -1.69
CA THR A 10 3.45 22.92 -2.08
C THR A 10 3.16 23.53 -3.46
N THR A 11 3.64 24.74 -3.74
CA THR A 11 3.46 25.39 -5.04
C THR A 11 4.15 24.62 -6.15
N LEU A 12 5.38 24.14 -5.94
CA LEU A 12 6.10 23.35 -6.94
C LEU A 12 5.42 22.01 -7.20
N THR A 13 4.97 21.30 -6.17
CA THR A 13 4.21 20.05 -6.32
C THR A 13 2.94 20.26 -7.13
N LEU A 14 2.18 21.32 -6.83
CA LEU A 14 0.96 21.65 -7.57
C LEU A 14 1.26 21.99 -9.04
N ASN A 15 2.31 22.77 -9.29
CA ASN A 15 2.72 23.11 -10.65
C ASN A 15 3.09 21.85 -11.45
N VAL A 16 3.90 20.96 -10.87
CA VAL A 16 4.28 19.68 -11.51
C VAL A 16 3.04 18.84 -11.82
N TYR A 17 2.10 18.74 -10.88
CA TYR A 17 0.85 18.02 -11.11
C TYR A 17 0.04 18.63 -12.27
N ASN A 18 -0.17 19.94 -12.26
CA ASN A 18 -0.95 20.64 -13.28
C ASN A 18 -0.31 20.50 -14.67
N TYR A 19 1.00 20.74 -14.78
CA TYR A 19 1.71 20.56 -16.05
C TYR A 19 1.64 19.11 -16.52
N GLY A 20 1.85 18.13 -15.64
CA GLY A 20 1.70 16.71 -15.99
C GLY A 20 0.30 16.37 -16.51
N CYS A 21 -0.75 16.87 -15.83
CA CYS A 21 -2.15 16.66 -16.21
C CYS A 21 -2.55 17.26 -17.55
N THR A 22 -1.82 18.26 -18.07
CA THR A 22 -2.06 18.76 -19.44
C THR A 22 -1.63 17.79 -20.53
N GLY A 23 -0.67 16.90 -20.23
CA GLY A 23 -0.08 15.97 -21.21
C GLY A 23 -0.61 14.54 -21.14
N ILE A 24 -1.49 14.21 -20.18
CA ILE A 24 -1.97 12.83 -19.95
C ILE A 24 -3.49 12.72 -20.00
N PHE A 25 -3.99 11.55 -20.41
CA PHE A 25 -5.42 11.26 -20.39
C PHE A 25 -5.99 11.26 -18.97
N GLU A 26 -7.27 11.63 -18.85
CA GLU A 26 -8.00 11.65 -17.57
C GLU A 26 -7.85 10.34 -16.78
N LYS A 27 -7.95 9.20 -17.46
CA LYS A 27 -7.82 7.86 -16.88
C LYS A 27 -6.48 7.60 -16.17
N HIS A 28 -5.44 8.38 -16.45
CA HIS A 28 -4.12 8.23 -15.85
C HIS A 28 -3.83 9.24 -14.73
N LYS A 29 -4.68 10.26 -14.55
CA LYS A 29 -4.44 11.33 -13.57
C LYS A 29 -4.41 10.81 -12.13
N LEU A 30 -5.26 9.82 -11.81
CA LEU A 30 -5.27 9.19 -10.49
C LEU A 30 -3.94 8.48 -10.21
N LEU A 31 -3.43 7.70 -11.16
CA LEU A 31 -2.14 7.00 -11.02
C LEU A 31 -0.98 7.99 -10.90
N PHE A 32 -1.01 9.09 -11.66
CA PHE A 32 0.00 10.14 -11.57
C PHE A 32 -0.01 10.85 -10.21
N SER A 33 -1.20 11.17 -9.68
CA SER A 33 -1.36 11.71 -8.32
C SER A 33 -0.83 10.76 -7.25
N PHE A 34 -1.10 9.46 -7.41
CA PHE A 34 -0.58 8.42 -6.54
C PHE A 34 0.95 8.36 -6.59
N ASP A 35 1.57 8.36 -7.78
CA ASP A 35 3.05 8.34 -7.94
C ASP A 35 3.73 9.57 -7.29
N ILE A 36 3.15 10.77 -7.45
CA ILE A 36 3.65 11.96 -6.75
C ILE A 36 3.59 11.77 -5.24
N THR A 37 2.48 11.25 -4.73
CA THR A 37 2.27 11.02 -3.30
C THR A 37 3.29 10.02 -2.74
N ILE A 38 3.49 8.89 -3.44
CA ILE A 38 4.52 7.90 -3.11
C ILE A 38 5.90 8.54 -2.98
N LYS A 39 6.33 9.32 -3.99
CA LYS A 39 7.64 9.97 -3.98
C LYS A 39 7.80 10.97 -2.82
N LEU A 40 6.75 11.71 -2.49
CA LEU A 40 6.76 12.63 -1.36
C LEU A 40 6.87 11.90 -0.01
N GLU A 41 6.12 10.82 0.18
CA GLU A 41 6.15 10.04 1.42
C GLU A 41 7.46 9.24 1.58
N GLN A 42 8.04 8.75 0.49
CA GLN A 42 9.39 8.16 0.48
C GLN A 42 10.45 9.20 0.87
N ASN A 43 10.35 10.44 0.37
CA ASN A 43 11.27 11.52 0.75
C ASN A 43 11.16 11.87 2.25
N ARG A 44 9.94 11.78 2.81
CA ARG A 44 9.67 11.95 4.25
C ARG A 44 10.06 10.74 5.10
N ARG A 45 10.47 9.62 4.47
CA ARG A 45 10.76 8.33 5.11
C ARG A 45 9.56 7.71 5.83
N ASN A 46 8.34 8.06 5.43
CA ASN A 46 7.10 7.46 5.94
C ASN A 46 6.71 6.20 5.16
N LEU A 47 7.32 5.98 4.00
CA LEU A 47 7.08 4.83 3.15
C LEU A 47 8.42 4.28 2.66
N THR A 48 8.61 2.97 2.79
CA THR A 48 9.78 2.26 2.29
C THR A 48 9.50 1.65 0.91
N GLN A 49 10.57 1.40 0.14
CA GLN A 49 10.42 0.73 -1.16
C GLN A 49 9.86 -0.71 -1.01
N ASN A 50 10.19 -1.39 0.09
CA ASN A 50 9.71 -2.75 0.35
C ASN A 50 8.20 -2.80 0.59
N GLU A 51 7.64 -1.83 1.33
CA GLU A 51 6.20 -1.70 1.52
C GLU A 51 5.48 -1.43 0.20
N LEU A 52 6.03 -0.55 -0.64
CA LEU A 52 5.47 -0.25 -1.95
C LEU A 52 5.54 -1.45 -2.90
N ASP A 53 6.66 -2.16 -2.91
CA ASP A 53 6.83 -3.35 -3.75
C ASP A 53 5.84 -4.45 -3.34
N PHE A 54 5.64 -4.65 -2.03
CA PHE A 54 4.62 -5.56 -1.52
C PHE A 54 3.20 -5.09 -1.89
N PHE A 55 2.90 -3.79 -1.79
CA PHE A 55 1.60 -3.24 -2.16
C PHE A 55 1.27 -3.45 -3.66
N ILE A 56 2.26 -3.30 -4.54
CA ILE A 56 2.05 -3.44 -6.00
C ILE A 56 2.01 -4.90 -6.44
N LYS A 57 2.88 -5.75 -5.86
CA LYS A 57 3.11 -7.12 -6.37
C LYS A 57 2.47 -8.21 -5.50
N GLY A 58 2.12 -7.91 -4.26
CA GLY A 58 1.69 -8.90 -3.27
C GLY A 58 2.78 -9.92 -2.93
N ASN A 59 2.36 -11.08 -2.47
CA ASN A 59 3.25 -12.20 -2.24
C ASN A 59 3.59 -12.92 -3.56
N ILE A 60 4.79 -12.63 -4.06
CA ILE A 60 5.38 -13.31 -5.23
C ILE A 60 6.04 -14.66 -4.90
N SER A 61 6.00 -15.12 -3.64
CA SER A 61 6.61 -16.38 -3.24
C SER A 61 5.81 -17.57 -3.76
N LEU A 62 6.52 -18.57 -4.27
CA LEU A 62 5.93 -19.85 -4.68
C LEU A 62 5.80 -20.83 -3.49
N GLU A 63 6.40 -20.50 -2.34
CA GLU A 63 6.33 -21.31 -1.14
C GLU A 63 5.02 -21.09 -0.39
N LYS A 64 4.29 -22.18 -0.13
CA LYS A 64 3.08 -22.15 0.68
C LYS A 64 3.41 -21.90 2.15
N SER A 65 2.64 -21.04 2.79
CA SER A 65 2.74 -20.74 4.20
C SER A 65 2.49 -21.97 5.08
N LYS A 66 3.14 -21.99 6.25
CA LYS A 66 2.95 -23.04 7.27
C LYS A 66 1.57 -22.94 7.95
N ARG A 67 0.98 -21.75 8.00
CA ARG A 67 -0.33 -21.50 8.61
C ARG A 67 -1.42 -21.87 7.61
N LYS A 68 -2.20 -22.89 7.93
CA LYS A 68 -3.27 -23.36 7.04
C LYS A 68 -4.41 -22.34 7.00
N LYS A 69 -4.91 -22.10 5.79
CA LYS A 69 -6.14 -21.35 5.56
C LYS A 69 -7.32 -22.06 6.23
N LEU A 70 -8.08 -21.33 7.03
CA LEU A 70 -9.22 -21.87 7.79
C LEU A 70 -10.57 -21.68 7.07
N PHE A 71 -10.68 -20.69 6.19
CA PHE A 71 -11.95 -20.30 5.58
C PHE A 71 -12.00 -20.58 4.08
N ILE A 72 -13.04 -21.27 3.62
CA ILE A 72 -13.18 -21.67 2.20
C ILE A 72 -13.43 -20.46 1.28
N TRP A 73 -14.03 -19.38 1.80
CA TRP A 73 -14.41 -18.21 1.02
C TRP A 73 -13.23 -17.31 0.62
N LEU A 74 -12.10 -17.38 1.33
CA LEU A 74 -10.92 -16.59 1.03
C LEU A 74 -10.12 -17.23 -0.11
N TYR A 75 -9.50 -16.48 -1.02
CA TYR A 75 -8.62 -17.10 -2.02
C TYR A 75 -7.29 -17.52 -1.39
N ASP A 76 -6.70 -18.61 -1.89
CA ASP A 76 -5.41 -19.12 -1.37
C ASP A 76 -4.31 -18.06 -1.51
N GLN A 77 -4.26 -17.35 -2.64
CA GLN A 77 -3.30 -16.26 -2.85
C GLN A 77 -3.46 -15.15 -1.80
N THR A 78 -4.69 -14.72 -1.52
CA THR A 78 -4.97 -13.67 -0.52
C THR A 78 -4.55 -14.10 0.88
N TRP A 79 -4.72 -15.39 1.22
CA TRP A 79 -4.24 -15.91 2.50
C TRP A 79 -2.70 -15.87 2.58
N GLU A 80 -2.01 -16.28 1.52
CA GLU A 80 -0.55 -16.20 1.45
C GLU A 80 -0.04 -14.75 1.51
N ASP A 81 -0.77 -13.81 0.92
CA ASP A 81 -0.50 -12.37 1.03
C ASP A 81 -0.65 -11.90 2.49
N CYS A 82 -1.75 -12.26 3.17
CA CYS A 82 -1.97 -11.92 4.58
C CYS A 82 -0.89 -12.52 5.50
N VAL A 83 -0.47 -13.77 5.26
CA VAL A 83 0.57 -14.41 6.06
C VAL A 83 1.90 -13.68 5.90
N ARG A 84 2.25 -13.33 4.65
CA ARG A 84 3.48 -12.58 4.39
C ARG A 84 3.41 -11.16 4.95
N LEU A 85 2.27 -10.48 4.82
CA LEU A 85 2.03 -9.15 5.38
C LEU A 85 2.22 -9.15 6.90
N SER A 86 1.65 -10.13 7.61
CA SER A 86 1.80 -10.28 9.05
C SER A 86 3.24 -10.58 9.49
N LYS A 87 4.02 -11.28 8.66
CA LYS A 87 5.41 -11.61 8.95
C LYS A 87 6.38 -10.46 8.64
N ASP A 88 6.32 -9.91 7.43
CA ASP A 88 7.28 -8.91 6.94
C ASP A 88 7.00 -7.52 7.56
N PHE A 89 5.75 -7.25 7.95
CA PHE A 89 5.31 -5.97 8.54
C PHE A 89 4.65 -6.18 9.91
N SER A 90 5.31 -6.97 10.76
CA SER A 90 4.73 -7.43 12.04
C SER A 90 4.39 -6.30 13.02
N ASP A 91 5.07 -5.16 12.92
CA ASP A 91 4.86 -4.01 13.81
C ASP A 91 3.43 -3.47 13.73
N VAL A 92 2.80 -3.58 12.56
CA VAL A 92 1.43 -3.11 12.31
C VAL A 92 0.48 -4.27 12.07
N PHE A 93 0.93 -5.29 11.31
CA PHE A 93 0.08 -6.38 10.83
C PHE A 93 0.32 -7.72 11.55
N GLY A 94 1.12 -7.74 12.62
CA GLY A 94 1.31 -8.93 13.45
C GLY A 94 0.00 -9.64 13.84
N PRO A 95 -1.00 -8.92 14.42
CA PRO A 95 -2.25 -9.55 14.86
C PRO A 95 -3.25 -9.83 13.72
N LEU A 96 -2.92 -9.48 12.46
CA LEU A 96 -3.87 -9.55 11.33
C LEU A 96 -4.45 -10.96 11.16
N LEU A 97 -3.58 -11.98 11.19
CA LEU A 97 -4.03 -13.37 10.98
C LEU A 97 -4.94 -13.83 12.10
N ASP A 98 -4.62 -13.48 13.34
CA ASP A 98 -5.45 -13.83 14.49
C ASP A 98 -6.80 -13.11 14.42
N ASP A 99 -6.82 -11.84 14.01
CA ASP A 99 -8.07 -11.08 13.85
C ASP A 99 -8.97 -11.67 12.75
N VAL A 100 -8.39 -12.05 11.60
CA VAL A 100 -9.13 -12.71 10.52
C VAL A 100 -9.76 -14.03 11.00
N GLU A 101 -9.04 -14.78 11.83
CA GLU A 101 -9.53 -16.05 12.39
C GLU A 101 -10.64 -15.88 13.42
N HIS A 102 -10.55 -14.88 14.30
CA HIS A 102 -11.54 -14.65 15.36
C HIS A 102 -12.78 -13.90 14.84
N ASN A 103 -12.63 -13.06 13.81
CA ASN A 103 -13.67 -12.15 13.32
C ASN A 103 -14.18 -12.51 11.91
N GLU A 104 -14.25 -13.80 11.56
CA GLU A 104 -14.64 -14.28 10.21
C GLU A 104 -15.88 -13.56 9.64
N LYS A 105 -16.95 -13.42 10.44
CA LYS A 105 -18.22 -12.83 9.99
C LYS A 105 -18.07 -11.38 9.54
N GLN A 106 -17.14 -10.63 10.13
CA GLN A 106 -16.87 -9.25 9.75
C GLN A 106 -16.04 -9.22 8.46
N TRP A 107 -14.96 -10.00 8.41
CA TRP A 107 -14.08 -10.09 7.24
C TRP A 107 -14.77 -10.63 5.99
N LYS A 108 -15.77 -11.50 6.13
CA LYS A 108 -16.58 -12.00 5.02
C LYS A 108 -17.59 -10.98 4.47
N ARG A 109 -17.97 -9.98 5.27
CA ARG A 109 -18.93 -8.93 4.87
C ARG A 109 -18.27 -7.79 4.10
N VAL A 110 -16.97 -7.60 4.32
CA VAL A 110 -16.13 -6.63 3.60
C VAL A 110 -15.84 -7.19 2.21
#